data_AF-A0A518V243-F1
#
_entry.id   AF-A0A518V243-F1
#
_cell.length_a   1.000
_cell.length_b   1.000
_cell.length_c   1.000
_cell.angle_alpha   90.00
_cell.angle_beta   90.00
_cell.angle_gamma   90.00
#
_symmetry.space_group_name_H-M   'P 1'
#
loop_
_entity.id
_entity.type
_entity.pdbx_description
1 polymer ?
#
loop_
_entity_poly.entity_id
_entity_poly.type
_entity_poly.pdbx_seq_one_letter_code
_entity_poly.pdbx_strand_id
1 'polypeptide(L)'
;MDTKQWVPIRKVRSDKKIRVNPSLNTDTHNKLEQLALSCEMTKTKLAEEILKLSLNSPDIVRYLQTKYNKNPRHKINPVIVDKRVQYMYFD
;
A
#
# COMPACT_ATOMS: atom_id res chain seq x y z
N MET A 1 0.45 44.77 22.07
CA MET A 1 -0.79 44.29 21.43
C MET A 1 -0.44 43.03 20.67
N ASP A 2 -0.76 41.85 21.22
CA ASP A 2 -0.50 40.56 20.58
C ASP A 2 -1.59 40.25 19.56
N THR A 3 -1.23 40.23 18.28
CA THR A 3 -2.10 39.80 17.19
C THR A 3 -2.10 38.26 17.16
N LYS A 4 -3.06 37.64 17.83
CA LYS A 4 -3.35 36.20 17.65
C LYS A 4 -3.76 35.94 16.20
N GLN A 5 -2.81 35.54 15.36
CA GLN A 5 -3.07 35.03 14.03
C GLN A 5 -3.89 33.74 14.12
N TRP A 6 -5.07 33.75 13.53
CA TRP A 6 -5.89 32.55 13.34
C TRP A 6 -5.22 31.67 12.29
N VAL A 7 -4.60 30.56 12.72
CA VAL A 7 -4.09 29.55 11.79
C VAL A 7 -5.29 28.67 11.39
N PRO A 8 -5.74 28.69 10.13
CA PRO A 8 -6.85 27.85 9.72
C PRO A 8 -6.47 26.38 9.84
N ILE A 9 -7.15 25.64 10.71
CA ILE A 9 -7.00 24.19 10.86
C ILE A 9 -7.48 23.56 9.54
N ARG A 10 -6.53 23.09 8.71
CA ARG A 10 -6.87 22.40 7.45
C ARG A 10 -7.67 21.14 7.79
N LYS A 11 -8.90 21.03 7.25
CA LYS A 11 -9.68 19.79 7.29
C LYS A 11 -8.87 18.66 6.65
N VAL A 12 -8.50 17.65 7.45
CA VAL A 12 -7.88 16.43 6.96
C VAL A 12 -8.96 15.64 6.22
N ARG A 13 -8.87 15.65 4.89
CA ARG A 13 -9.74 14.87 4.02
C ARG A 13 -9.30 13.40 4.06
N SER A 14 -10.20 12.49 4.47
CA SER A 14 -9.92 11.06 4.62
C SER A 14 -9.73 10.31 3.29
N ASP A 15 -10.19 10.88 2.19
CA ASP A 15 -10.06 10.35 0.82
C ASP A 15 -8.74 10.74 0.14
N LYS A 16 -7.88 11.50 0.82
CA LYS A 16 -6.61 11.94 0.25
C LYS A 16 -5.70 10.73 0.01
N LYS A 17 -5.58 10.33 -1.25
CA LYS A 17 -4.65 9.28 -1.69
C LYS A 17 -3.20 9.73 -1.57
N ILE A 18 -2.34 8.84 -1.10
CA ILE A 18 -0.88 9.01 -1.11
C ILE A 18 -0.35 8.32 -2.37
N ARG A 19 0.42 9.03 -3.19
CA ARG A 19 1.00 8.47 -4.41
C ARG A 19 2.20 7.58 -4.06
N VAL A 20 2.23 6.40 -4.65
CA VAL A 20 3.38 5.49 -4.64
C VAL A 20 3.79 5.29 -6.09
N ASN A 21 5.05 5.61 -6.43
CA ASN A 21 5.58 5.54 -7.78
C ASN A 21 6.62 4.41 -7.87
N PRO A 22 6.22 3.19 -8.27
CA PRO A 22 7.17 2.10 -8.45
C PRO A 22 7.92 2.25 -9.78
N SER A 23 9.23 1.99 -9.76
CA SER A 23 10.02 1.77 -10.97
C SER A 23 9.93 0.30 -11.35
N LEU A 24 9.26 0.00 -12.47
CA LEU A 24 9.05 -1.37 -12.96
C LEU A 24 9.98 -1.67 -14.14
N ASN A 25 10.42 -2.91 -14.26
CA ASN A 25 11.09 -3.37 -15.49
C ASN A 25 10.08 -3.56 -16.63
N THR A 26 10.57 -3.64 -17.87
CA THR A 26 9.74 -3.73 -19.08
C THR A 26 8.78 -4.92 -19.05
N ASP A 27 9.24 -6.09 -18.61
CA ASP A 27 8.40 -7.30 -18.51
C ASP A 27 7.20 -7.10 -17.57
N THR A 28 7.45 -6.57 -16.36
CA THR A 28 6.39 -6.31 -15.37
C THR A 28 5.44 -5.23 -15.86
N HIS A 29 5.96 -4.19 -16.50
CA HIS A 29 5.15 -3.13 -17.10
C HIS A 29 4.19 -3.70 -18.16
N ASN A 30 4.68 -4.54 -19.06
CA ASN A 30 3.87 -5.12 -20.14
C ASN A 30 2.80 -6.06 -19.60
N LYS A 31 3.10 -6.88 -18.60
CA LYS A 31 2.12 -7.75 -17.92
C LYS A 31 1.01 -6.93 -17.26
N LEU A 32 1.38 -5.84 -16.59
CA LEU A 32 0.42 -4.92 -15.98
C LEU A 32 -0.47 -4.27 -17.05
N GLU A 33 0.12 -3.87 -18.18
CA GLU A 33 -0.62 -3.28 -19.31
C GLU A 33 -1.64 -4.24 -19.91
N GLN A 34 -1.23 -5.47 -20.21
CA GLN A 34 -2.11 -6.48 -20.80
C GLN A 34 -3.29 -6.80 -19.87
N LEU A 35 -3.03 -6.98 -18.58
CA LEU A 35 -4.09 -7.26 -17.61
C LEU A 35 -5.00 -6.03 -17.43
N ALA A 36 -4.44 -4.82 -17.43
CA ALA A 36 -5.24 -3.60 -17.31
C ALA A 36 -6.20 -3.44 -18.49
N LEU A 37 -5.73 -3.72 -19.70
CA LEU A 37 -6.56 -3.74 -20.92
C LEU A 37 -7.65 -4.81 -20.82
N SER A 38 -7.31 -6.03 -20.40
CA SER A 38 -8.28 -7.12 -20.23
C SER A 38 -9.36 -6.83 -19.20
N CYS A 39 -9.08 -6.00 -18.21
CA CYS A 39 -10.02 -5.62 -17.15
C CYS A 39 -10.64 -4.23 -17.36
N GLU A 40 -10.47 -3.63 -18.54
CA GLU A 40 -11.00 -2.31 -18.90
C GLU A 40 -10.68 -1.22 -17.86
N MET A 41 -9.46 -1.23 -17.31
CA MET A 41 -9.02 -0.25 -16.31
C MET A 41 -7.67 0.36 -16.67
N THR A 42 -7.37 1.53 -16.08
CA THR A 42 -6.07 2.15 -16.26
C THR A 42 -4.98 1.32 -15.55
N LYS A 43 -3.76 1.31 -16.10
CA LYS A 43 -2.60 0.65 -15.48
C LYS A 43 -2.39 1.06 -14.03
N THR A 44 -2.56 2.34 -13.74
CA THR A 44 -2.44 2.90 -12.38
C THR A 44 -3.51 2.35 -11.45
N LYS A 45 -4.76 2.23 -11.92
CA LYS A 45 -5.85 1.67 -11.12
C LYS A 45 -5.64 0.19 -10.84
N LEU A 46 -5.20 -0.57 -11.85
CA LEU A 46 -4.87 -1.98 -11.65
C LEU A 46 -3.72 -2.17 -10.65
N ALA A 47 -2.66 -1.36 -10.76
CA ALA A 47 -1.55 -1.38 -9.82
C ALA A 47 -2.00 -1.05 -8.38
N GLU A 48 -2.91 -0.09 -8.21
CA GLU A 48 -3.53 0.23 -6.92
C GLU A 48 -4.25 -1.01 -6.33
N GLU A 49 -5.03 -1.73 -7.15
CA GLU A 49 -5.76 -2.92 -6.69
C GLU A 49 -4.83 -4.10 -6.39
N ILE A 50 -3.83 -4.37 -7.22
CA ILE A 50 -2.83 -5.42 -6.97
C ILE A 50 -2.09 -5.15 -5.64
N LEU A 51 -1.72 -3.89 -5.37
CA LEU A 51 -1.07 -3.52 -4.11
C LEU A 51 -2.00 -3.74 -2.91
N LYS A 52 -3.28 -3.37 -3.02
CA LYS A 52 -4.26 -3.65 -1.96
C LYS A 52 -4.42 -5.15 -1.71
N LEU A 53 -4.57 -5.95 -2.76
CA LEU A 53 -4.69 -7.40 -2.65
C LEU A 53 -3.43 -8.00 -2.01
N SER A 54 -2.26 -7.55 -2.44
CA SER A 54 -0.97 -8.03 -1.94
C SER A 54 -0.76 -7.72 -0.45
N LEU A 55 -1.09 -6.51 -0.02
CA LEU A 55 -0.97 -6.10 1.39
C LEU A 55 -2.06 -6.70 2.29
N ASN A 56 -3.19 -7.10 1.72
CA ASN A 56 -4.25 -7.84 2.43
C ASN A 56 -4.13 -9.36 2.29
N SER A 57 -3.00 -9.87 1.79
CA SER A 57 -2.72 -11.31 1.73
C SER A 57 -1.60 -11.65 2.73
N PRO A 58 -1.90 -12.40 3.81
CA PRO A 58 -0.87 -12.79 4.78
C PRO A 58 0.28 -13.55 4.13
N ASP A 59 -0.01 -14.37 3.12
CA ASP A 59 0.99 -15.19 2.43
C ASP A 59 1.96 -14.33 1.62
N ILE A 60 1.46 -13.37 0.85
CA ILE A 60 2.30 -12.45 0.07
C ILE A 60 3.17 -11.61 1.02
N VAL A 61 2.59 -11.11 2.11
CA VAL A 61 3.32 -10.33 3.12
C VAL A 61 4.42 -11.18 3.78
N ARG A 62 4.13 -12.43 4.15
CA ARG A 62 5.12 -13.37 4.72
C ARG A 62 6.23 -13.68 3.71
N TYR A 63 5.88 -13.90 2.44
CA TYR A 63 6.84 -14.15 1.37
C TYR A 63 7.79 -12.95 1.17
N LEU A 64 7.24 -11.73 1.06
CA LEU A 64 8.04 -10.52 0.90
C LEU A 64 8.99 -10.30 2.08
N GLN A 65 8.52 -10.52 3.32
CA GLN A 65 9.37 -10.41 4.49
C GLN A 65 10.45 -11.49 4.54
N THR A 66 10.16 -12.71 4.13
CA THR A 66 11.16 -13.79 4.06
C THR A 66 12.30 -13.44 3.09
N LYS A 67 11.96 -12.78 1.97
CA LYS A 67 12.93 -12.44 0.94
C LYS A 67 13.70 -11.13 1.21
N TYR A 68 13.06 -10.15 1.83
CA TYR A 68 13.58 -8.77 1.86
C TYR A 68 13.75 -8.18 3.27
N ASN A 69 13.25 -8.82 4.34
CA ASN A 69 13.44 -8.29 5.68
C ASN A 69 14.94 -8.34 6.06
N LYS A 70 15.49 -7.19 6.44
CA LYS A 70 16.90 -7.04 6.87
C LYS A 70 17.06 -6.97 8.39
N ASN A 71 15.98 -6.67 9.11
CA ASN A 71 15.98 -6.49 10.55
C ASN A 71 14.77 -7.23 11.16
N PRO A 72 15.01 -8.34 11.89
CA PRO A 72 13.95 -9.12 12.52
C PRO A 72 13.03 -8.31 13.43
N ARG A 73 13.50 -7.21 14.04
CA ARG A 73 12.68 -6.35 14.91
C ARG A 73 11.55 -5.63 14.18
N HIS A 74 11.68 -5.42 12.88
CA HIS A 74 10.63 -4.79 12.06
C HIS A 74 9.73 -5.81 11.38
N LYS A 75 9.85 -7.10 11.74
CA LYS A 75 9.02 -8.15 11.17
C LYS A 75 7.59 -7.97 11.68
N ILE A 76 6.66 -7.87 10.75
CA ILE A 76 5.22 -7.80 11.02
C ILE A 76 4.60 -9.20 10.96
N ASN A 77 3.60 -9.42 11.80
CA ASN A 77 2.74 -10.59 11.76
C ASN A 77 1.40 -10.20 11.13
N PRO A 78 1.14 -10.58 9.86
CA PRO A 78 -0.19 -10.40 9.28
C PRO A 78 -1.14 -11.42 9.90
N VAL A 79 -2.18 -10.91 10.58
CA VAL A 79 -3.25 -11.68 11.23
C VAL A 79 -4.60 -11.28 10.65
N ILE A 80 -5.54 -12.23 10.61
CA ILE A 80 -6.91 -11.94 10.16
C ILE A 80 -7.77 -11.67 11.39
N VAL A 81 -8.27 -10.44 11.49
CA VAL A 81 -9.18 -9.98 12.56
C VAL A 81 -10.39 -9.37 11.88
N ASP A 82 -11.59 -9.83 12.22
CA ASP A 82 -12.86 -9.37 11.62
C ASP A 82 -12.86 -9.38 10.09
N LYS A 83 -12.35 -10.47 9.50
CA LYS A 83 -12.22 -10.66 8.04
C LYS A 83 -11.31 -9.63 7.34
N ARG A 84 -10.47 -8.91 8.08
CA ARG A 84 -9.49 -7.96 7.55
C ARG A 84 -8.09 -8.36 8.00
N VAL A 85 -7.09 -8.11 7.15
CA VAL A 85 -5.70 -8.29 7.55
C VAL A 85 -5.27 -7.10 8.39
N GLN A 86 -4.74 -7.38 9.56
CA GLN A 86 -4.11 -6.42 10.46
C GLN A 86 -2.65 -6.81 10.66
N TYR A 87 -1.78 -5.81 10.79
CA TYR A 87 -0.36 -6.01 11.07
C TYR A 87 -0.10 -5.81 12.55
N MET A 88 0.37 -6.87 13.19
CA MET A 88 0.81 -6.84 14.58
C MET A 88 2.34 -6.87 14.60
N TYR A 89 2.94 -6.12 15.52
CA TYR A 89 4.37 -6.17 15.78
C TYR A 89 4.63 -7.15 16.92
N PHE A 90 5.79 -7.80 16.88
CA PHE A 90 6.27 -8.55 18.04
C PHE A 90 7.03 -7.57 18.94
N ASP A 91 6.64 -7.52 20.22
CA ASP A 91 7.37 -6.79 21.27
C ASP A 91 8.75 -7.42 21.54
#